data_AF-A0A6B3I4V2-F1
#
_entry.id   AF-A0A6B3I4V2-F1
#
_cell.length_a   1.000
_cell.length_b   1.000
_cell.length_c   1.000
_cell.angle_alpha   90.00
_cell.angle_beta   90.00
_cell.angle_gamma   90.00
#
_symmetry.space_group_name_H-M   'P 1'
#
loop_
_entity.id
_entity.type
_entity.pdbx_description
1 polymer ?
#
loop_
_entity_poly.entity_id
_entity_poly.type
_entity_poly.pdbx_seq_one_letter_code
_entity_poly.pdbx_strand_id
1 'polypeptide(L)'
;SFSYSADGAEMGKLMVAEGLGVTVLPDYSVVGDPLERTGAITCRPLAGDSTTVLLVVQRSRSGSVTRAARDLHRIFVERAEAHRTVPPAGPAPSPAAPASPDP
;
A
#
# COMPACT_ATOMS: atom_id res chain seq x y z
N SER A 1 -6.60 10.06 24.30
CA SER A 1 -6.35 9.81 22.87
C SER A 1 -7.44 8.89 22.36
N PHE A 2 -8.01 9.16 21.19
CA PHE A 2 -9.01 8.29 20.56
C PHE A 2 -8.31 7.42 19.50
N SER A 3 -8.54 6.11 19.52
CA SER A 3 -7.99 5.18 18.54
C SER A 3 -9.11 4.33 17.95
N TYR A 4 -9.16 4.24 16.63
CA TYR A 4 -10.08 3.38 15.92
C TYR A 4 -9.35 2.12 15.43
N SER A 5 -10.06 1.01 15.38
CA SER A 5 -9.59 -0.21 14.72
C SER A 5 -10.49 -0.53 13.53
N ALA A 6 -9.88 -1.06 12.48
CA ALA A 6 -10.55 -1.50 11.28
C ALA A 6 -10.08 -2.91 10.94
N ASP A 7 -11.00 -3.75 10.46
CA ASP A 7 -10.66 -5.08 9.95
C ASP A 7 -10.17 -4.95 8.50
N GLY A 8 -8.87 -4.70 8.34
CA GLY A 8 -8.18 -4.64 7.05
C GLY A 8 -8.04 -3.24 6.43
N ALA A 9 -7.26 -3.20 5.35
CA ALA A 9 -6.88 -1.96 4.67
C ALA A 9 -8.08 -1.25 4.00
N GLU A 10 -9.05 -2.00 3.48
CA GLU A 10 -10.23 -1.43 2.81
C GLU A 10 -11.04 -0.55 3.76
N MET A 11 -11.44 -1.11 4.92
CA MET A 11 -12.17 -0.34 5.92
C MET A 11 -11.32 0.79 6.48
N GLY A 12 -10.03 0.56 6.71
CA GLY A 12 -9.10 1.61 7.14
C GLY A 12 -9.05 2.81 6.18
N LYS A 13 -9.01 2.57 4.87
CA LYS A 13 -9.04 3.64 3.85
C LYS A 13 -10.36 4.40 3.83
N LEU A 14 -11.50 3.70 3.91
CA LEU A 14 -12.81 4.35 3.98
C LEU A 14 -12.93 5.25 5.20
N MET A 15 -12.47 4.80 6.37
CA MET A 15 -12.48 5.62 7.58
C MET A 15 -11.63 6.89 7.44
N VAL A 16 -10.49 6.81 6.74
CA VAL A 16 -9.69 8.01 6.42
C VAL A 16 -10.42 8.93 5.45
N ALA A 17 -11.03 8.39 4.39
CA ALA A 17 -11.79 9.16 3.42
C ALA A 17 -12.96 9.92 4.07
N GLU A 18 -13.60 9.33 5.08
CA GLU A 18 -14.68 9.94 5.87
C GLU A 18 -14.16 10.88 6.98
N GLY A 19 -12.85 11.09 7.09
CA GLY A 19 -12.26 12.06 8.02
C GLY A 19 -12.09 11.58 9.46
N LEU A 20 -12.15 10.27 9.73
CA LEU A 20 -11.97 9.73 11.08
C LEU A 20 -10.51 9.79 11.56
N GLY A 21 -9.55 10.12 10.69
CA GLY A 21 -8.16 10.36 11.04
C GLY A 21 -7.17 9.91 9.96
N VAL A 22 -6.04 9.36 10.40
CA VAL A 22 -4.98 8.81 9.53
C VAL A 22 -4.75 7.33 9.85
N THR A 23 -4.23 6.58 8.89
CA THR A 23 -3.81 5.19 9.08
C THR A 23 -2.45 4.92 8.44
N VAL A 24 -1.77 3.88 8.90
CA VAL A 24 -0.53 3.36 8.30
C VAL A 24 -0.87 2.04 7.62
N LEU A 25 -0.59 1.96 6.32
CA LEU A 25 -0.90 0.81 5.49
C LEU A 25 0.31 0.44 4.60
N PRO A 26 0.46 -0.84 4.23
CA PRO A 26 1.42 -1.25 3.23
C PRO A 26 1.14 -0.57 1.89
N ASP A 27 2.20 -0.20 1.18
CA ASP A 27 2.15 0.44 -0.13
C ASP A 27 1.27 -0.31 -1.14
N TYR A 28 1.37 -1.65 -1.18
CA TYR A 28 0.59 -2.51 -2.07
C TYR A 28 -0.93 -2.44 -1.85
N SER A 29 -1.38 -1.88 -0.72
CA SER A 29 -2.81 -1.71 -0.41
C SER A 29 -3.33 -0.30 -0.70
N VAL A 30 -2.43 0.66 -0.99
CA VAL A 30 -2.77 2.08 -1.19
C VAL A 30 -2.45 2.56 -2.59
N VAL A 31 -1.27 2.22 -3.13
CA VAL A 31 -0.81 2.69 -4.44
C VAL A 31 -1.72 2.15 -5.55
N GLY A 32 -2.34 3.04 -6.32
CA GLY A 32 -3.25 2.68 -7.41
C GLY A 32 -4.67 2.33 -6.96
N ASP A 33 -4.95 2.38 -5.65
CA ASP A 33 -6.29 2.22 -5.11
C ASP A 33 -7.24 3.28 -5.71
N PRO A 34 -8.53 2.97 -5.95
CA PRO A 34 -9.48 3.96 -6.45
C PRO A 34 -9.57 5.22 -5.59
N LEU A 35 -9.48 5.12 -4.25
CA LEU A 35 -9.55 6.29 -3.36
C LEU A 35 -8.29 7.14 -3.44
N GLU A 36 -7.12 6.53 -3.67
CA GLU A 36 -5.86 7.26 -3.89
C GLU A 36 -5.90 7.97 -5.25
N ARG A 37 -6.29 7.27 -6.31
CA ARG A 37 -6.35 7.83 -7.68
C ARG A 37 -7.38 8.94 -7.84
N THR A 38 -8.47 8.93 -7.06
CA THR A 38 -9.47 10.01 -7.07
C THR A 38 -9.12 11.15 -6.13
N GLY A 39 -8.05 11.02 -5.32
CA GLY A 39 -7.66 12.00 -4.31
C GLY A 39 -8.55 12.03 -3.08
N ALA A 40 -9.45 11.05 -2.92
CA ALA A 40 -10.26 10.89 -1.70
C ALA A 40 -9.39 10.57 -0.48
N ILE A 41 -8.25 9.91 -0.70
CA ILE A 41 -7.15 9.78 0.27
C ILE A 41 -5.83 10.16 -0.38
N THR A 42 -4.83 10.51 0.44
CA THR A 42 -3.46 10.73 -0.01
C THR A 42 -2.51 9.87 0.83
N CYS A 43 -1.40 9.43 0.23
CA CYS A 43 -0.36 8.68 0.94
C CYS A 43 0.96 9.44 0.96
N ARG A 44 1.73 9.27 2.03
CA ARG A 44 3.09 9.82 2.16
C ARG A 44 4.01 8.74 2.74
N PRO A 45 5.25 8.62 2.23
CA PRO A 45 6.24 7.74 2.83
C PRO A 45 6.52 8.12 4.29
N LEU A 46 6.73 7.11 5.13
CA LEU A 46 7.17 7.31 6.51
C LEU A 46 8.67 7.63 6.51
N ALA A 47 9.06 8.73 7.16
CA ALA A 47 10.45 9.16 7.19
C ALA A 47 11.32 8.17 7.97
N GLY A 48 12.40 7.70 7.34
CA GLY A 48 13.32 6.73 7.95
C GLY A 48 12.77 5.32 8.08
N ASP A 49 11.68 5.00 7.38
CA ASP A 49 11.08 3.68 7.46
C ASP A 49 11.95 2.60 6.78
N SER A 50 12.27 1.57 7.56
CA SER A 50 12.92 0.34 7.10
C SER A 50 12.03 -0.89 7.26
N THR A 51 10.74 -0.68 7.56
CA THR A 51 9.77 -1.76 7.77
C THR A 51 9.55 -2.50 6.46
N THR A 52 9.71 -3.83 6.50
CA THR A 52 9.51 -4.68 5.34
C THR A 52 8.29 -5.58 5.58
N VAL A 53 7.35 -5.58 4.64
CA VAL A 53 6.24 -6.54 4.61
C VAL A 53 6.57 -7.67 3.65
N LEU A 54 6.68 -8.90 4.16
CA LEU A 54 7.00 -10.08 3.36
C LEU A 54 5.72 -10.81 2.96
N LEU A 55 5.40 -10.84 1.66
CA LEU A 55 4.37 -11.70 1.11
C LEU A 55 4.95 -13.09 0.82
N VAL A 56 4.32 -14.14 1.36
CA VAL A 56 4.77 -15.52 1.21
C VAL A 56 3.66 -16.37 0.59
N VAL A 57 3.99 -17.08 -0.48
CA VAL A 57 3.12 -18.11 -1.05
C VAL A 57 3.42 -19.44 -0.38
N GLN A 58 2.45 -19.99 0.35
CA GLN A 58 2.55 -21.31 0.96
C GLN A 58 1.86 -22.36 0.09
N ARG A 59 2.49 -23.54 -0.05
CA ARG A 59 1.93 -24.68 -0.78
C ARG A 59 2.15 -25.97 -0.01
N SER A 60 1.21 -26.91 -0.12
CA SER A 60 1.41 -28.27 0.40
C SER A 60 2.62 -28.92 -0.27
N ARG A 61 3.47 -29.58 0.53
CA ARG A 61 4.60 -30.37 0.05
C ARG A 61 4.18 -31.75 -0.46
N SER A 62 3.00 -32.22 -0.07
CA SER A 62 2.45 -33.54 -0.39
C SER A 62 1.17 -33.41 -1.22
N GLY A 63 1.11 -34.13 -2.34
CA GLY A 63 -0.02 -34.16 -3.28
C GLY A 63 0.37 -33.68 -4.67
N SER A 64 -0.31 -34.21 -5.70
CA SER A 64 -0.14 -33.73 -7.07
C SER A 64 -0.73 -32.32 -7.20
N VAL A 65 0.12 -31.31 -7.38
CA VAL A 65 -0.36 -29.94 -7.65
C VAL A 65 -0.96 -29.90 -9.04
N THR A 66 -2.20 -29.42 -9.16
CA THR A 66 -2.86 -29.23 -10.47
C THR A 66 -2.06 -28.28 -11.35
N ARG A 67 -2.23 -28.37 -12.68
CA ARG A 67 -1.58 -27.43 -13.61
C ARG A 67 -1.95 -25.98 -13.28
N ALA A 68 -3.23 -25.71 -13.00
CA ALA A 68 -3.72 -24.38 -12.62
C ALA A 68 -3.01 -23.82 -11.38
N ALA A 69 -2.77 -24.63 -10.34
CA ALA A 69 -2.07 -24.18 -9.14
C ALA A 69 -0.57 -23.92 -9.40
N ARG A 70 0.07 -24.66 -10.31
CA ARG A 70 1.45 -24.37 -10.75
C ARG A 70 1.52 -23.06 -11.55
N ASP A 71 0.57 -22.86 -12.45
CA ASP A 71 0.48 -21.64 -13.27
C ASP A 71 0.25 -20.41 -12.37
N LEU A 72 -0.62 -20.52 -11.37
CA LEU A 72 -0.85 -19.45 -10.40
C LEU A 72 0.39 -19.14 -9.56
N HIS A 73 1.10 -20.17 -9.09
CA HIS A 73 2.37 -19.98 -8.37
C HIS A 73 3.40 -19.23 -9.22
N ARG A 74 3.54 -19.61 -10.50
CA ARG A 74 4.42 -18.92 -11.45
C ARG A 74 4.05 -17.44 -11.58
N ILE A 75 2.76 -17.13 -11.76
CA ILE A 75 2.26 -15.75 -11.85
C ILE A 75 2.61 -14.96 -10.58
N PHE A 76 2.41 -15.52 -9.38
CA PHE A 76 2.75 -14.82 -8.15
C PHE A 76 4.24 -14.50 -8.03
N VAL A 77 5.12 -15.43 -8.42
CA VAL A 77 6.58 -15.19 -8.40
C VAL A 77 6.96 -14.10 -9.39
N GLU A 78 6.43 -14.15 -10.62
CA GLU A 78 6.67 -13.12 -11.64
C GLU A 78 6.25 -11.72 -11.17
N ARG A 79 5.07 -11.62 -10.51
CA ARG A 79 4.58 -10.34 -9.96
C ARG A 79 5.41 -9.86 -8.77
N ALA A 80 5.87 -10.77 -7.90
CA ALA A 80 6.70 -10.41 -6.76
C ALA A 80 8.05 -9.84 -7.21
N GLU A 81 8.68 -10.43 -8.22
CA GLU A 81 9.93 -9.89 -8.79
C GLU A 81 9.71 -8.51 -9.42
N ALA A 82 8.62 -8.33 -10.18
CA ALA A 82 8.28 -7.02 -10.74
C ALA A 82 8.09 -5.95 -9.65
N HIS A 83 7.41 -6.28 -8.54
CA HIS A 83 7.21 -5.34 -7.44
C HIS A 83 8.51 -4.95 -6.71
N ARG A 84 9.51 -5.84 -6.61
CA ARG A 84 10.81 -5.47 -6.01
C ARG A 84 11.58 -4.43 -6.82
N THR A 85 11.29 -4.30 -8.11
CA THR A 85 11.99 -3.34 -9.00
C THR A 85 11.40 -1.93 -8.98
N VAL A 86 10.22 -1.75 -8.36
CA VAL A 86 9.61 -0.43 -8.19
C VAL A 86 10.23 0.20 -6.93
N PRO A 87 11.01 1.29 -7.05
CA PRO A 87 11.49 1.98 -5.86
C PRO A 87 10.28 2.50 -5.07
N PRO A 88 10.31 2.45 -3.73
CA PRO A 88 9.25 3.06 -2.92
C PRO A 88 9.12 4.51 -3.35
N ALA A 89 7.86 5.00 -3.44
CA ALA A 89 7.58 6.37 -3.87
C ALA A 89 8.51 7.33 -3.11
N GLY A 90 9.42 7.98 -3.85
CA GLY A 90 10.35 8.95 -3.28
C GLY A 90 9.59 10.08 -2.58
N PRO A 91 10.25 10.85 -1.70
CA PRO A 91 9.59 11.93 -0.98
C PRO A 91 8.91 12.87 -1.98
N ALA A 92 7.59 13.09 -1.79
CA ALA A 92 6.85 14.06 -2.57
C ALA A 92 7.53 15.44 -2.48
N PRO A 93 7.60 16.22 -3.59
CA PRO A 93 8.14 17.57 -3.54
C PRO A 93 7.38 18.38 -2.49
N SER A 94 8.12 19.15 -1.68
CA SER A 94 7.52 20.02 -0.66
C SER A 94 6.45 20.89 -1.32
N PRO A 95 5.25 21.02 -0.74
CA PRO A 95 4.30 22.02 -1.21
C PRO A 95 5.00 23.38 -1.14
N ALA A 96 4.99 24.10 -2.27
CA ALA A 96 5.50 25.45 -2.33
C ALA A 96 4.78 26.28 -1.25
N ALA A 97 5.54 26.99 -0.43
CA ALA A 97 4.98 27.85 0.60
C ALA A 97 3.97 28.82 -0.04
N PRO A 98 2.81 29.08 0.61
CA PRO A 98 1.88 30.08 0.10
C PRO A 98 2.62 31.42 0.00
N ALA A 99 2.50 32.07 -1.15
CA ALA A 99 3.04 33.41 -1.36
C ALA A 99 2.52 34.31 -0.24
N SER A 100 3.45 34.89 0.52
CA SER A 100 3.16 35.89 1.54
C SER A 100 2.37 37.05 0.90
N PRO A 101 1.31 37.55 1.53
CA PRO A 101 0.59 38.71 1.02
C PRO A 101 1.52 39.93 1.04
N ASP A 102 1.53 40.68 -0.07
CA ASP A 102 2.24 41.96 -0.19
C ASP A 102 1.74 42.96 0.87
N PRO A 103 2.63 43.87 1.34
CA PRO A 103 2.35 44.81 2.43
C PRO A 103 1.32 45.89 2.10
#